data_AF-A0A3B9R8L2-F1
#
_entry.id   AF-A0A3B9R8L2-F1
#
_cell.length_a   1.000
_cell.length_b   1.000
_cell.length_c   1.000
_cell.angle_alpha   90.00
_cell.angle_beta   90.00
_cell.angle_gamma   90.00
#
_symmetry.space_group_name_H-M   'P 1'
#
loop_
_entity.id
_entity.type
_entity.pdbx_description
1 polymer ?
#
loop_
_entity_poly.entity_id
_entity_poly.type
_entity_poly.pdbx_seq_one_letter_code
_entity_poly.pdbx_strand_id
1 'polypeptide(L)'
;MHLYSIIINRTSKCLLLVFALILSCSKVPEYTVTSPNGKNVFTVFPGYHSDHSNGLGFDIMYEGKPVLLPSVLEISTNHFDLKGDWSVLRVDENNVENSWTTRFGELSEVPDNYREIKIHLKKGKTLVNFIARAYDEGVAFAYEIPVQAVIN
;
A
#
# COMPACT_ATOMS: atom_id res chain seq x y z
N MET A 1 27.21 45.09 -26.92
CA MET A 1 25.88 44.42 -26.80
C MET A 1 25.92 42.89 -26.98
N HIS A 2 26.92 42.29 -27.66
CA HIS A 2 26.96 40.82 -27.88
C HIS A 2 27.21 39.96 -26.62
N LEU A 3 28.01 40.44 -25.65
CA LEU A 3 28.35 39.69 -24.43
C LEU A 3 27.18 39.58 -23.43
N TYR A 4 26.31 40.58 -23.38
CA TYR A 4 25.16 40.62 -22.46
C TYR A 4 24.09 39.58 -22.83
N SER A 5 23.86 39.38 -24.14
CA SER A 5 22.94 38.37 -24.67
C SER A 5 23.41 36.93 -24.37
N ILE A 6 24.71 36.67 -24.44
CA ILE A 6 25.29 35.34 -24.15
C ILE A 6 25.15 35.00 -22.66
N ILE A 7 25.36 35.97 -21.76
CA ILE A 7 25.24 35.76 -20.31
C ILE A 7 23.79 35.49 -19.90
N ILE A 8 22.82 36.26 -20.44
CA ILE A 8 21.38 36.06 -20.19
C ILE A 8 20.90 34.69 -20.71
N ASN A 9 21.40 34.24 -21.87
CA ASN A 9 21.01 32.94 -22.44
C ASN A 9 21.63 31.75 -21.68
N ARG A 10 22.75 31.96 -20.97
CA ARG A 10 23.36 30.96 -20.09
C ARG A 10 22.68 30.90 -18.71
N THR A 11 22.31 32.03 -18.14
CA THR A 11 21.56 32.07 -16.86
C THR A 11 20.12 31.55 -17.02
N SER A 12 19.46 31.85 -18.14
CA SER A 12 18.11 31.34 -18.46
C SER A 12 18.09 29.82 -18.70
N LYS A 13 19.13 29.28 -19.37
CA LYS A 13 19.31 27.81 -19.51
C LYS A 13 19.59 27.11 -18.18
N CYS A 14 20.39 27.72 -17.29
CA CYS A 14 20.59 27.17 -15.94
C CYS A 14 19.30 27.20 -15.11
N LEU A 15 18.48 28.26 -15.22
CA LEU A 15 17.22 28.37 -14.49
C LEU A 15 16.18 27.35 -14.96
N LEU A 16 16.12 27.08 -16.28
CA LEU A 16 15.29 26.02 -16.86
C LEU A 16 15.74 24.61 -16.43
N LEU A 17 17.05 24.37 -16.29
CA LEU A 17 17.59 23.09 -15.84
C LEU A 17 17.28 22.83 -14.36
N VAL A 18 17.33 23.87 -13.52
CA VAL A 18 16.97 23.79 -12.09
C VAL A 18 15.47 23.58 -11.90
N PHE A 19 14.62 24.20 -12.74
CA PHE A 19 13.18 23.98 -12.73
C PHE A 19 12.77 22.57 -13.18
N ALA A 20 13.55 21.92 -14.05
CA ALA A 20 13.30 20.54 -14.46
C ALA A 20 13.65 19.51 -13.36
N LEU A 21 14.60 19.83 -12.46
CA LEU A 21 15.04 18.93 -11.38
C LEU A 21 14.08 18.87 -10.18
N ILE A 22 13.26 19.91 -9.97
CA ILE A 22 12.28 19.96 -8.87
C ILE A 22 10.99 19.16 -9.12
N LEU A 23 10.83 18.56 -10.31
CA LEU A 23 9.64 17.75 -10.67
C LEU A 23 9.84 16.25 -10.44
N SER A 24 10.99 15.83 -9.91
CA SER A 24 11.23 14.42 -9.59
C SER A 24 10.56 14.03 -8.27
N CYS A 25 9.23 13.96 -8.28
CA CYS A 25 8.46 13.36 -7.20
C CYS A 25 8.45 11.84 -7.40
N SER A 26 9.21 11.11 -6.59
CA SER A 26 9.17 9.65 -6.57
C SER A 26 7.85 9.21 -5.94
N LYS A 27 6.90 8.74 -6.75
CA LYS A 27 5.69 8.10 -6.21
C LYS A 27 6.09 6.80 -5.52
N VAL A 28 5.72 6.65 -4.25
CA VAL A 28 5.78 5.36 -3.56
C VAL A 28 4.79 4.41 -4.25
N PRO A 29 5.19 3.18 -4.62
CA PRO A 29 4.26 2.20 -5.16
C PRO A 29 3.11 1.96 -4.19
N GLU A 30 1.88 2.01 -4.70
CA GLU A 30 0.66 1.78 -3.92
C GLU A 30 -0.17 0.67 -4.56
N TYR A 31 -0.86 -0.10 -3.73
CA TYR A 31 -1.71 -1.20 -4.14
C TYR A 31 -3.05 -1.08 -3.47
N THR A 32 -4.12 -1.01 -4.27
CA THR A 32 -5.45 -0.65 -3.79
C THR A 32 -6.43 -1.77 -4.04
N VAL A 33 -7.31 -2.02 -3.07
CA VAL A 33 -8.50 -2.84 -3.26
C VAL A 33 -9.74 -2.03 -2.91
N THR A 34 -10.74 -2.11 -3.80
CA THR A 34 -11.98 -1.37 -3.68
C THR A 34 -13.14 -2.34 -3.60
N SER A 35 -14.02 -2.12 -2.63
CA SER A 35 -15.26 -2.88 -2.42
C SER A 35 -16.14 -2.98 -3.69
N PRO A 36 -16.99 -4.01 -3.80
CA PRO A 36 -17.93 -4.16 -4.92
C PRO A 36 -18.71 -2.89 -5.25
N ASN A 37 -19.25 -2.19 -4.25
CA ASN A 37 -20.02 -0.94 -4.42
C ASN A 37 -19.15 0.32 -4.60
N GLY A 38 -17.83 0.21 -4.50
CA GLY A 38 -16.91 1.32 -4.72
C GLY A 38 -16.68 2.25 -3.52
N LYS A 39 -17.32 2.00 -2.36
CA LYS A 39 -17.31 2.94 -1.24
C LYS A 39 -16.13 2.76 -0.31
N ASN A 40 -15.82 1.52 0.07
CA ASN A 40 -14.64 1.20 0.87
C ASN A 40 -13.43 0.99 -0.04
N VAL A 41 -12.32 1.65 0.28
CA VAL A 41 -11.04 1.57 -0.41
C VAL A 41 -9.94 1.33 0.62
N PHE A 42 -9.12 0.30 0.41
CA PHE A 42 -7.95 0.01 1.22
C PHE A 42 -6.69 0.14 0.36
N THR A 43 -5.74 0.98 0.75
CA THR A 43 -4.48 1.17 0.01
C THR A 43 -3.30 0.70 0.85
N VAL A 44 -2.33 0.02 0.21
CA VAL A 44 -1.12 -0.49 0.84
C VAL A 44 0.12 0.13 0.20
N PHE A 45 1.07 0.54 1.04
CA PHE A 45 2.33 1.17 0.69
C PHE A 45 3.52 0.33 1.20
N PRO A 46 4.18 -0.50 0.37
CA PRO A 46 5.27 -1.40 0.84
C PRO A 46 6.54 -0.72 1.36
N GLY A 47 6.67 0.60 1.18
CA GLY A 47 7.76 1.42 1.69
C GLY A 47 7.25 2.81 2.02
N TYR A 48 6.35 2.91 2.99
CA TYR A 48 5.88 4.18 3.53
C TYR A 48 6.89 4.76 4.52
N HIS A 49 7.16 6.05 4.43
CA HIS A 49 8.10 6.78 5.26
C HIS A 49 7.39 7.95 5.93
N SER A 50 7.47 8.04 7.24
CA SER A 50 7.06 9.18 8.04
C SER A 50 8.22 9.65 8.93
N ASP A 51 8.07 10.79 9.59
CA ASP A 51 9.07 11.35 10.49
C ASP A 51 9.52 10.38 11.60
N HIS A 52 8.67 9.43 11.98
CA HIS A 52 8.90 8.53 13.11
C HIS A 52 8.83 7.03 12.77
N SER A 53 8.38 6.66 11.58
CA SER A 53 8.19 5.26 11.20
C SER A 53 8.44 5.03 9.72
N ASN A 54 8.99 3.86 9.39
CA ASN A 54 9.13 3.39 8.03
C ASN A 54 8.70 1.92 7.93
N GLY A 55 8.06 1.54 6.82
CA GLY A 55 7.67 0.16 6.61
C GLY A 55 6.46 -0.02 5.72
N LEU A 56 5.73 -1.11 5.97
CA LEU A 56 4.48 -1.40 5.30
C LEU A 56 3.38 -0.47 5.81
N GLY A 57 3.09 0.58 5.03
CA GLY A 57 2.01 1.52 5.31
C GLY A 57 0.67 1.09 4.72
N PHE A 58 -0.41 1.64 5.24
CA PHE A 58 -1.74 1.53 4.65
C PHE A 58 -2.64 2.71 5.00
N ASP A 59 -3.68 2.92 4.20
CA ASP A 59 -4.78 3.84 4.50
C ASP A 59 -6.15 3.23 4.16
N ILE A 60 -7.20 3.87 4.66
CA ILE A 60 -8.59 3.45 4.43
C ILE A 60 -9.44 4.68 4.11
N MET A 61 -10.18 4.61 3.01
CA MET A 61 -11.16 5.61 2.63
C MET A 61 -12.57 5.00 2.57
N TYR A 62 -13.56 5.81 2.96
CA TYR A 62 -14.98 5.53 2.79
C TYR A 62 -15.64 6.68 2.02
N GLU A 63 -16.22 6.39 0.86
CA GLU A 63 -16.86 7.38 -0.02
C GLU A 63 -15.96 8.60 -0.30
N GLY A 64 -14.67 8.34 -0.56
CA GLY A 64 -13.67 9.37 -0.84
C GLY A 64 -13.23 10.19 0.38
N LYS A 65 -13.69 9.86 1.59
CA LYS A 65 -13.26 10.51 2.83
C LYS A 65 -12.28 9.61 3.59
N PRO A 66 -11.19 10.16 4.15
CA PRO A 66 -10.26 9.37 4.95
C PRO A 66 -10.95 8.90 6.23
N VAL A 67 -10.96 7.59 6.45
CA VAL A 67 -11.38 6.95 7.71
C VAL A 67 -10.16 6.66 8.56
N LEU A 68 -9.09 6.17 7.91
CA LEU A 68 -7.79 5.99 8.51
C LEU A 68 -6.74 6.65 7.64
N LEU A 69 -6.01 7.62 8.21
CA LEU A 69 -4.87 8.25 7.56
C LEU A 69 -3.72 7.24 7.44
N PRO A 70 -2.75 7.49 6.52
CA PRO A 70 -1.60 6.62 6.33
C PRO A 70 -0.93 6.22 7.66
N SER A 71 -0.93 4.92 7.92
CA SER A 71 -0.47 4.30 9.16
C SER A 71 0.52 3.19 8.83
N VAL A 72 1.55 2.99 9.65
CA VAL A 72 2.55 1.93 9.46
C VAL A 72 2.22 0.72 10.31
N LEU A 73 2.30 -0.47 9.71
CA LEU A 73 2.18 -1.74 10.42
C LEU A 73 3.50 -2.10 11.09
N GLU A 74 3.43 -2.38 12.39
CA GLU A 74 4.58 -2.83 13.16
C GLU A 74 4.33 -4.24 13.71
N ILE A 75 5.18 -5.17 13.29
CA ILE A 75 5.35 -6.47 13.95
C ILE A 75 6.85 -6.60 14.21
N SER A 76 7.19 -7.07 15.41
CA SER A 76 8.56 -7.36 15.82
C SER A 76 8.60 -8.75 16.45
N THR A 77 9.50 -9.59 15.96
CA THR A 77 9.74 -10.94 16.46
C THR A 77 11.24 -11.15 16.64
N ASN A 78 11.64 -12.26 17.24
CA ASN A 78 13.06 -12.63 17.35
C ASN A 78 13.71 -12.96 15.99
N HIS A 79 12.92 -13.18 14.94
CA HIS A 79 13.41 -13.61 13.62
C HIS A 79 13.31 -12.53 12.55
N PHE A 80 12.31 -11.65 12.64
CA PHE A 80 12.08 -10.57 11.68
C PHE A 80 11.21 -9.44 12.28
N ASP A 81 11.26 -8.29 11.63
CA ASP A 81 10.35 -7.16 11.85
C ASP A 81 9.73 -6.67 10.52
N LEU A 82 8.67 -5.85 10.59
CA LEU A 82 8.05 -5.21 9.44
C LEU A 82 8.62 -3.83 9.08
N LYS A 83 9.67 -3.36 9.76
CA LYS A 83 10.23 -2.02 9.54
C LYS A 83 10.99 -1.92 8.22
N GLY A 84 11.06 -0.72 7.65
CA GLY A 84 11.78 -0.46 6.41
C GLY A 84 11.15 -1.08 5.16
N ASP A 85 11.81 -0.89 4.03
CA ASP A 85 11.18 -1.10 2.73
C ASP A 85 11.05 -2.58 2.35
N TRP A 86 9.89 -2.91 1.81
CA TRP A 86 9.58 -4.24 1.29
C TRP A 86 9.57 -4.24 -0.23
N SER A 87 10.23 -5.23 -0.82
CA SER A 87 10.11 -5.50 -2.25
C SER A 87 8.84 -6.30 -2.52
N VAL A 88 8.03 -5.85 -3.46
CA VAL A 88 6.85 -6.58 -3.93
C VAL A 88 7.30 -7.59 -4.97
N LEU A 89 7.06 -8.88 -4.70
CA LEU A 89 7.36 -9.97 -5.63
C LEU A 89 6.22 -10.18 -6.63
N ARG A 90 4.98 -10.10 -6.14
CA ARG A 90 3.76 -10.36 -6.90
C ARG A 90 2.56 -9.81 -6.15
N VAL A 91 1.50 -9.48 -6.88
CA VAL A 91 0.18 -9.17 -6.32
C VAL A 91 -0.83 -10.10 -6.97
N ASP A 92 -1.65 -10.73 -6.14
CA ASP A 92 -2.80 -11.51 -6.56
C ASP A 92 -4.07 -10.76 -6.25
N GLU A 93 -5.02 -10.82 -7.17
CA GLU A 93 -6.35 -10.24 -7.01
C GLU A 93 -7.37 -11.38 -7.01
N ASN A 94 -8.40 -11.24 -6.17
CA ASN A 94 -9.51 -12.18 -6.14
C ASN A 94 -10.83 -11.45 -5.89
N ASN A 95 -11.91 -11.95 -6.47
CA ASN A 95 -13.27 -11.49 -6.23
C ASN A 95 -14.09 -12.67 -5.74
N VAL A 96 -14.71 -12.51 -4.58
CA VAL A 96 -15.56 -13.52 -3.97
C VAL A 96 -16.98 -12.97 -3.92
N GLU A 97 -17.92 -13.76 -4.41
CA GLU A 97 -19.35 -13.47 -4.36
C GLU A 97 -20.05 -14.75 -3.92
N ASN A 98 -20.27 -14.89 -2.61
CA ASN A 98 -20.82 -16.09 -2.00
C ASN A 98 -21.66 -15.76 -0.76
N SER A 99 -22.19 -16.78 -0.10
CA SER A 99 -22.81 -16.69 1.22
C SER A 99 -22.50 -17.95 2.05
N TRP A 100 -22.63 -17.83 3.37
CA TRP A 100 -22.58 -18.99 4.27
C TRP A 100 -23.75 -18.97 5.25
N THR A 101 -24.24 -20.17 5.58
CA THR A 101 -25.39 -20.33 6.48
C THR A 101 -24.95 -20.69 7.89
N THR A 102 -25.62 -20.14 8.89
CA THR A 102 -25.37 -20.43 10.30
C THR A 102 -26.65 -20.68 11.08
N ARG A 103 -26.53 -21.51 12.12
CA ARG A 103 -27.61 -21.76 13.09
C ARG A 103 -27.59 -20.77 14.26
N PHE A 104 -26.53 -19.97 14.36
CA PHE A 104 -26.28 -19.03 15.45
C PHE A 104 -25.86 -17.68 14.85
N GLY A 105 -26.46 -16.59 15.30
CA GLY A 105 -26.19 -15.23 14.82
C GLY A 105 -27.45 -14.43 14.57
N GLU A 106 -27.29 -13.17 14.16
CA GLU A 106 -28.40 -12.27 13.84
C GLU A 106 -29.05 -12.62 12.49
N LEU A 107 -28.27 -13.18 11.55
CA LEU A 107 -28.72 -13.61 10.22
C LEU A 107 -28.52 -15.12 10.06
N SER A 108 -29.46 -15.81 9.41
CA SER A 108 -29.33 -17.23 9.06
C SER A 108 -28.45 -17.48 7.84
N GLU A 109 -28.33 -16.49 6.98
CA GLU A 109 -27.44 -16.46 5.80
C GLU A 109 -26.62 -15.18 5.86
N VAL A 110 -25.29 -15.31 5.80
CA VAL A 110 -24.35 -14.20 5.90
C VAL A 110 -23.65 -14.06 4.54
N PRO A 111 -23.71 -12.87 3.90
CA PRO A 111 -23.02 -12.65 2.64
C PRO A 111 -21.51 -12.67 2.83
N ASP A 112 -20.82 -13.26 1.87
CA ASP A 112 -19.37 -13.26 1.75
C ASP A 112 -19.01 -12.69 0.38
N ASN A 113 -19.14 -11.37 0.25
CA ASN A 113 -18.93 -10.63 -1.00
C ASN A 113 -17.85 -9.56 -0.81
N TYR A 114 -16.69 -9.76 -1.43
CA TYR A 114 -15.55 -8.85 -1.32
C TYR A 114 -14.60 -8.93 -2.50
N ARG A 115 -13.81 -7.88 -2.67
CA ARG A 115 -12.57 -7.93 -3.46
C ARG A 115 -11.37 -8.09 -2.53
N GLU A 116 -10.37 -8.82 -2.97
CA GLU A 116 -9.14 -9.10 -2.23
C GLU A 116 -7.91 -8.77 -3.05
N ILE A 117 -6.89 -8.23 -2.38
CA ILE A 117 -5.50 -8.23 -2.86
C ILE A 117 -4.63 -9.03 -1.89
N LYS A 118 -3.77 -9.89 -2.42
CA LYS A 118 -2.67 -10.54 -1.68
C LYS A 118 -1.34 -10.10 -2.26
N ILE A 119 -0.58 -9.33 -1.48
CA ILE A 119 0.71 -8.77 -1.86
C ILE A 119 1.81 -9.66 -1.26
N HIS A 120 2.63 -10.25 -2.12
CA HIS A 120 3.75 -11.11 -1.73
C HIS A 120 4.99 -10.23 -1.55
N LEU A 121 5.46 -10.10 -0.30
CA LEU A 121 6.52 -9.17 0.09
C LEU A 121 7.81 -9.91 0.46
N LYS A 122 8.95 -9.28 0.17
CA LYS A 122 10.28 -9.77 0.53
C LYS A 122 11.16 -8.66 1.09
N LYS A 123 11.89 -9.00 2.16
CA LYS A 123 12.97 -8.18 2.72
C LYS A 123 14.15 -9.08 3.08
N GLY A 124 15.25 -8.96 2.31
CA GLY A 124 16.39 -9.86 2.44
C GLY A 124 16.00 -11.33 2.18
N LYS A 125 16.05 -12.16 3.22
CA LYS A 125 15.61 -13.57 3.18
C LYS A 125 14.19 -13.79 3.72
N THR A 126 13.59 -12.77 4.32
CA THR A 126 12.26 -12.84 4.94
C THR A 126 11.17 -12.65 3.90
N LEU A 127 10.13 -13.49 3.97
CA LEU A 127 8.93 -13.45 3.16
C LEU A 127 7.71 -13.20 4.06
N VAL A 128 6.82 -12.31 3.62
CA VAL A 128 5.54 -12.03 4.29
C VAL A 128 4.51 -11.79 3.20
N ASN A 129 3.30 -12.27 3.38
CA ASN A 129 2.18 -11.94 2.50
C ASN A 129 1.23 -11.01 3.25
N PHE A 130 0.85 -9.90 2.64
CA PHE A 130 -0.18 -9.00 3.15
C PHE A 130 -1.47 -9.20 2.38
N ILE A 131 -2.58 -9.39 3.09
CA ILE A 131 -3.89 -9.66 2.51
C ILE A 131 -4.80 -8.52 2.92
N ALA A 132 -5.46 -7.86 1.97
CA ALA A 132 -6.52 -6.89 2.23
C ALA A 132 -7.79 -7.30 1.50
N ARG A 133 -8.93 -7.18 2.18
CA ARG A 133 -10.28 -7.44 1.67
C ARG A 133 -11.12 -6.18 1.84
N ALA A 134 -11.86 -5.82 0.79
CA ALA A 134 -12.83 -4.74 0.83
C ALA A 134 -14.23 -5.30 0.58
N TYR A 135 -15.06 -5.20 1.60
CA TYR A 135 -16.49 -5.49 1.60
C TYR A 135 -17.28 -4.19 1.43
N ASP A 136 -18.56 -4.29 1.13
CA ASP A 136 -19.44 -3.12 1.04
C ASP A 136 -19.67 -2.45 2.41
N GLU A 137 -19.57 -3.24 3.49
CA GLU A 137 -19.78 -2.82 4.88
C GLU A 137 -18.48 -2.41 5.58
N GLY A 138 -17.31 -2.70 5.00
CA GLY A 138 -16.02 -2.37 5.62
C GLY A 138 -14.82 -3.03 4.95
N VAL A 139 -13.69 -3.06 5.66
CA VAL A 139 -12.44 -3.64 5.18
C VAL A 139 -11.81 -4.54 6.24
N ALA A 140 -11.04 -5.52 5.80
CA ALA A 140 -10.28 -6.42 6.66
C ALA A 140 -8.88 -6.62 6.09
N PHE A 141 -7.91 -6.91 6.95
CA PHE A 141 -6.57 -7.26 6.51
C PHE A 141 -5.94 -8.32 7.41
N ALA A 142 -4.96 -9.03 6.86
CA ALA A 142 -4.19 -10.05 7.57
C ALA A 142 -2.76 -10.13 7.03
N TYR A 143 -1.86 -10.67 7.84
CA TYR A 143 -0.54 -11.11 7.40
C TYR A 143 -0.48 -12.64 7.41
N GLU A 144 0.19 -13.19 6.42
CA GLU A 144 0.48 -14.61 6.32
C GLU A 144 2.01 -14.76 6.27
N ILE A 145 2.56 -15.54 7.20
CA ILE A 145 3.99 -15.81 7.30
C ILE A 145 4.22 -17.17 6.64
N PRO A 146 4.71 -17.24 5.39
CA PRO A 146 4.95 -18.50 4.72
C PRO A 146 6.11 -19.25 5.38
N VAL A 147 6.09 -20.58 5.23
CA VAL A 147 7.21 -21.45 5.64
C VAL A 147 8.48 -21.00 4.90
N GLN A 148 9.53 -20.70 5.67
CA GLN A 148 10.77 -20.14 5.15
C GLN A 148 11.94 -20.45 6.08
N ALA A 149 13.15 -20.61 5.52
CA ALA A 149 14.33 -21.04 6.27
C ALA A 149 14.78 -20.07 7.39
N VAL A 150 14.29 -18.83 7.40
CA VAL A 150 14.63 -17.80 8.39
C VAL A 150 13.89 -17.98 9.71
N ILE A 151 12.79 -18.75 9.70
CA ILE A 151 11.92 -18.97 10.86
C ILE A 151 11.96 -20.48 11.14
N ASN A 152 12.79 -20.90 12.09
CA ASN A 152 12.89 -22.27 12.59
C ASN A 152 12.23 -22.40 13.96
#